data_AF-A0A971QVD1-F1
#
_entry.id   AF-A0A971QVD1-F1
#
_cell.length_a   1.000
_cell.length_b   1.000
_cell.length_c   1.000
_cell.angle_alpha   90.00
_cell.angle_beta   90.00
_cell.angle_gamma   90.00
#
_symmetry.space_group_name_H-M   'P 1'
#
loop_
_entity.id
_entity.type
_entity.pdbx_description
1 polymer ?
#
loop_
_entity_poly.entity_id
_entity_poly.type
_entity_poly.pdbx_seq_one_letter_code
_entity_poly.pdbx_strand_id
1 'polypeptide(L)'
;MVERRKFDRYDLAVPVKIETLASTAKKRKISLKTVNVCAGGAFFRTDTALAEGTKVRLDLVISYGGLGTFLGPASARIRVLGTVTRTRQDGMAIRFSEDYVIAPMASRTSMNG
;
A
#
# COMPACT_ATOMS: atom_id res chain seq x y z
N MET A 1 2.56 -29.05 5.00
CA MET A 1 1.81 -27.78 4.84
C MET A 1 2.00 -27.33 3.41
N VAL A 2 0.95 -27.34 2.58
CA VAL A 2 1.09 -27.02 1.15
C VAL A 2 1.06 -25.50 1.00
N GLU A 3 2.12 -24.95 0.42
CA GLU A 3 2.16 -23.54 0.02
C GLU A 3 1.13 -23.31 -1.09
N ARG A 4 0.08 -22.54 -0.78
CA ARG A 4 -0.98 -22.15 -1.73
C ARG A 4 -0.83 -20.72 -2.26
N ARG A 5 0.30 -20.07 -1.97
CA ARG A 5 0.53 -18.67 -2.35
C ARG A 5 0.94 -18.61 -3.81
N LYS A 6 0.22 -17.78 -4.57
CA LYS A 6 0.53 -17.52 -5.99
C LYS A 6 1.68 -16.52 -6.19
N PHE A 7 2.01 -15.75 -5.16
CA PHE A 7 3.00 -14.67 -5.24
C PHE A 7 3.90 -14.67 -4.01
N ASP A 8 5.19 -14.45 -4.25
CA ASP A 8 6.17 -14.21 -3.21
C ASP A 8 5.85 -12.92 -2.45
N ARG A 9 6.10 -12.95 -1.14
CA ARG A 9 5.93 -11.80 -0.26
C ARG A 9 7.29 -11.26 0.14
N TYR A 10 7.39 -9.94 0.09
CA TYR A 10 8.56 -9.22 0.52
C TYR A 10 8.25 -8.50 1.83
N ASP A 11 9.15 -8.64 2.81
CA ASP A 11 9.12 -7.87 4.07
C ASP A 11 9.60 -6.45 3.81
N LEU A 12 8.79 -5.70 3.07
CA LEU A 12 9.07 -4.33 2.66
C LEU A 12 8.13 -3.38 3.39
N ALA A 13 8.72 -2.39 4.06
CA ALA A 13 8.00 -1.33 4.77
C ALA A 13 7.65 -0.16 3.85
N VAL A 14 6.61 -0.33 3.02
CA VAL A 14 6.13 0.69 2.08
C VAL A 14 5.16 1.63 2.80
N PRO A 15 5.38 2.96 2.77
CA PRO A 15 4.39 3.93 3.21
C PRO A 15 3.12 3.87 2.36
N VAL A 16 1.96 3.78 3.01
CA VAL A 16 0.66 3.69 2.34
C VAL A 16 -0.35 4.62 3.01
N LYS A 17 -1.11 5.36 2.19
CA LYS A 17 -2.34 6.01 2.62
C LYS A 17 -3.53 5.15 2.21
N ILE A 18 -4.41 4.88 3.16
CA ILE A 18 -5.60 4.04 2.98
C ILE A 18 -6.82 4.93 3.20
N GLU A 19 -7.72 4.95 2.22
CA GLU A 19 -8.98 5.69 2.28
C GLU A 19 -10.16 4.75 2.05
N THR A 20 -11.15 4.78 2.95
CA THR A 20 -12.38 3.98 2.79
C THR A 20 -13.25 4.51 1.65
N LEU A 21 -13.81 3.61 0.84
CA LEU A 21 -14.71 3.94 -0.27
C LEU A 21 -16.19 3.92 0.13
N ALA A 22 -16.52 4.38 1.34
CA ALA A 22 -17.91 4.46 1.79
C ALA A 22 -18.69 5.50 0.96
N SER A 23 -19.89 5.14 0.52
CA SER A 23 -20.81 6.01 -0.24
C SER A 23 -21.51 7.03 0.64
N THR A 24 -21.74 6.70 1.92
CA THR A 24 -22.68 7.45 2.78
C THR A 24 -22.10 7.84 4.14
N ALA A 25 -20.94 7.30 4.51
CA ALA A 25 -20.25 7.61 5.78
C ALA A 25 -19.00 8.48 5.55
N LYS A 26 -18.56 9.19 6.59
CA LYS A 26 -17.33 9.99 6.57
C LYS A 26 -16.14 9.11 6.16
N LYS A 27 -15.47 9.48 5.06
CA LYS A 27 -14.30 8.75 4.56
C LYS A 27 -13.22 8.74 5.64
N ARG A 28 -12.85 7.55 6.11
CA ARG A 28 -11.74 7.36 7.03
C ARG A 28 -10.45 7.32 6.21
N LYS A 29 -9.46 8.13 6.62
CA LYS A 29 -8.12 8.15 6.03
C LYS A 29 -7.12 7.70 7.09
N ILE A 30 -6.24 6.77 6.74
CA ILE A 30 -5.24 6.20 7.64
C ILE A 30 -3.91 6.13 6.90
N SER A 31 -2.83 6.57 7.53
CA SER A 31 -1.47 6.41 7.01
C SER A 31 -0.78 5.29 7.78
N LEU A 32 -0.34 4.25 7.08
CA LEU A 32 0.34 3.08 7.65
C LEU A 32 1.59 2.75 6.84
N LYS A 33 2.36 1.78 7.34
CA LYS A 33 3.39 1.09 6.56
C LYS A 33 3.01 -0.38 6.42
N THR A 34 3.33 -0.98 5.29
CA THR A 34 3.22 -2.44 5.14
C THR A 34 4.22 -3.13 6.06
N VAL A 35 3.83 -4.29 6.59
CA VAL A 35 4.77 -5.24 7.21
C VAL A 35 5.36 -6.12 6.11
N ASN A 36 4.49 -6.62 5.24
CA ASN A 36 4.86 -7.30 4.00
C ASN A 36 3.88 -6.99 2.89
N VAL A 37 4.33 -7.18 1.65
CA VAL A 37 3.59 -6.90 0.43
C VAL A 37 3.91 -7.93 -0.65
N CYS A 38 2.93 -8.25 -1.49
CA CYS A 38 3.10 -8.95 -2.76
C CYS A 38 2.18 -8.33 -3.82
N ALA A 39 2.26 -8.86 -5.05
CA ALA A 39 1.39 -8.41 -6.15
C ALA A 39 -0.11 -8.55 -5.84
N GLY A 40 -0.50 -9.51 -4.99
CA GLY A 40 -1.90 -9.76 -4.63
C GLY A 40 -2.42 -8.99 -3.41
N GLY A 41 -1.56 -8.32 -2.64
CA GLY A 41 -2.00 -7.64 -1.42
C GLY A 41 -0.90 -7.32 -0.42
N ALA A 42 -1.28 -6.72 0.70
CA ALA A 42 -0.37 -6.33 1.76
C ALA A 42 -0.96 -6.59 3.16
N PHE A 43 -0.06 -6.75 4.13
CA PHE A 43 -0.41 -6.79 5.55
C PHE A 43 0.07 -5.51 6.25
N PHE A 44 -0.77 -4.97 7.12
CA PHE A 44 -0.53 -3.75 7.88
C PHE A 44 -0.71 -4.03 9.36
N ARG A 45 0.27 -3.66 10.18
CA ARG A 45 0.13 -3.67 11.63
C ARG A 45 -0.61 -2.40 12.07
N THR A 46 -1.70 -2.57 12.80
CA THR A 46 -2.51 -1.46 13.30
C THR A 46 -3.47 -1.93 14.39
N ASP A 47 -3.66 -1.11 15.43
CA ASP A 47 -4.61 -1.38 16.51
C ASP A 47 -6.04 -0.95 16.16
N THR A 48 -6.21 -0.26 15.02
CA THR A 48 -7.50 0.31 14.60
C THR A 48 -7.92 -0.19 13.21
N ALA A 49 -7.81 -1.50 13.02
CA ALA A 49 -8.13 -2.18 11.78
C ALA A 49 -9.53 -1.86 11.26
N LEU A 50 -9.67 -1.84 9.94
CA LEU A 50 -10.96 -1.72 9.28
C LEU A 50 -11.71 -3.06 9.34
N ALA A 51 -13.04 -3.02 9.22
CA ALA A 51 -13.85 -4.23 9.17
C ALA A 51 -13.54 -5.03 7.89
N GLU A 52 -13.63 -6.35 7.97
CA GLU A 52 -13.53 -7.23 6.80
C GLU A 52 -14.61 -6.88 5.77
N GLY A 53 -14.29 -7.00 4.49
CA GLY A 53 -15.15 -6.59 3.37
C GLY A 53 -15.11 -5.09 3.07
N THR A 54 -14.46 -4.26 3.89
CA THR A 54 -14.33 -2.82 3.63
C THR A 54 -13.53 -2.59 2.34
N LYS A 55 -14.15 -1.90 1.38
CA LYS A 55 -13.47 -1.43 0.16
C LYS A 55 -12.67 -0.17 0.45
N VAL A 56 -11.44 -0.16 -0.03
CA VAL A 56 -10.49 0.93 0.20
C VAL A 56 -9.76 1.32 -1.08
N ARG A 57 -9.28 2.56 -1.12
CA ARG A 57 -8.24 3.00 -2.05
C ARG A 57 -6.92 3.05 -1.27
N LEU A 58 -5.88 2.49 -1.87
CA LEU A 58 -4.54 2.55 -1.34
C LEU A 58 -3.67 3.42 -2.25
N ASP A 59 -2.88 4.30 -1.64
CA ASP A 59 -1.82 5.07 -2.27
C ASP A 59 -0.49 4.64 -1.65
N LEU A 60 0.23 3.75 -2.32
CA LEU A 60 1.55 3.29 -1.92
C LEU A 60 2.61 4.20 -2.54
N VAL A 61 3.64 4.52 -1.77
CA VAL A 61 4.79 5.29 -2.25
C VAL A 61 6.04 4.43 -2.11
N ILE A 62 6.63 4.06 -3.24
CA ILE A 62 7.89 3.31 -3.27
C ILE A 62 9.01 4.28 -3.61
N SER A 63 10.01 4.38 -2.74
CA SER A 63 11.23 5.14 -2.98
C SER A 63 12.37 4.18 -3.29
N TYR A 64 13.15 4.49 -4.32
CA TYR A 64 14.30 3.69 -4.75
C TYR A 64 15.57 4.53 -4.88
N GLY A 65 15.60 5.73 -4.26
CA GLY A 65 16.67 6.72 -4.28
C GLY A 65 18.03 6.31 -3.67
N GLY A 66 18.30 5.02 -3.48
CA GLY A 66 19.60 4.46 -3.11
C GLY A 66 20.15 3.44 -4.11
N LEU A 67 19.38 3.10 -5.16
CA LEU A 67 19.86 2.27 -6.26
C LEU A 67 20.61 3.18 -7.24
N GLY A 68 21.90 3.38 -6.95
CA GLY A 68 22.78 4.15 -7.83
C GLY A 68 22.67 3.63 -9.27
N THR A 69 22.57 4.56 -10.22
CA THR A 69 22.35 4.42 -11.69
C THR A 69 20.94 4.66 -12.25
N PHE A 70 19.94 5.09 -11.47
CA PHE A 70 18.67 5.56 -12.05
C PHE A 70 18.69 7.08 -12.32
N LEU A 71 18.68 7.46 -13.62
CA LEU A 71 18.47 8.84 -14.09
C LEU A 71 16.99 9.27 -14.08
N GLY A 72 16.11 8.43 -13.51
CA GLY A 72 14.67 8.64 -13.44
C GLY A 72 14.18 9.16 -12.08
N PRO A 73 12.88 9.46 -11.95
CA PRO A 73 12.28 9.93 -10.70
C PRO A 73 12.59 8.96 -9.56
N ALA A 74 13.13 9.39 -8.42
CA ALA A 74 13.60 8.50 -7.35
C ALA A 74 12.49 7.75 -6.57
N SER A 75 11.24 7.88 -7.02
CA SER A 75 10.07 7.30 -6.38
C SER A 75 8.92 7.09 -7.36
N ALA A 76 8.03 6.16 -7.05
CA ALA A 76 6.80 5.89 -7.76
C ALA A 76 5.62 5.86 -6.78
N ARG A 77 4.46 6.31 -7.26
CA ARG A 77 3.18 6.15 -6.57
C ARG A 77 2.40 5.04 -7.25
N ILE A 78 1.96 4.08 -6.46
CA ILE A 78 1.03 3.03 -6.88
C ILE A 78 -0.31 3.34 -6.25
N ARG A 79 -1.32 3.57 -7.08
CA ARG A 79 -2.71 3.72 -6.64
C ARG A 79 -3.43 2.43 -6.99
N VAL A 80 -4.06 1.81 -6.01
CA VAL A 80 -4.75 0.54 -6.22
C VAL A 80 -6.00 0.48 -5.37
N LEU A 81 -7.05 -0.15 -5.90
CA LEU A 81 -8.22 -0.49 -5.11
C LEU A 81 -7.96 -1.78 -4.32
N GLY A 82 -8.62 -1.92 -3.17
CA GLY A 82 -8.47 -3.13 -2.40
C GLY A 82 -9.65 -3.40 -1.48
N THR A 83 -9.67 -4.62 -0.95
CA THR A 83 -10.67 -5.07 0.02
C THR A 83 -9.97 -5.64 1.24
N VAL A 84 -10.42 -5.24 2.42
CA VAL A 84 -9.95 -5.84 3.68
C VAL A 84 -10.45 -7.29 3.72
N THR A 85 -9.52 -8.25 3.71
CA THR A 85 -9.83 -9.68 3.66
C THR A 85 -9.68 -10.39 5.00
N ARG A 86 -8.93 -9.78 5.92
CA ARG A 86 -8.73 -10.33 7.25
C ARG A 86 -8.42 -9.21 8.23
N THR A 87 -9.06 -9.26 9.38
CA THR A 87 -8.76 -8.41 10.52
C THR A 87 -8.36 -9.27 11.71
N ARG A 88 -7.26 -8.89 12.38
CA ARG A 88 -6.72 -9.52 13.57
C ARG A 88 -6.43 -8.43 14.60
N GLN A 89 -6.23 -8.82 15.85
CA GLN A 89 -5.86 -7.87 16.91
C GLN A 89 -4.56 -7.12 16.60
N ASP A 90 -3.66 -7.73 15.83
CA ASP A 90 -2.35 -7.16 15.49
C ASP A 90 -2.31 -6.47 14.11
N GLY A 91 -3.43 -6.39 13.39
CA GLY A 91 -3.46 -5.71 12.10
C GLY A 91 -4.54 -6.16 11.12
N MET A 92 -4.35 -5.78 9.87
CA MET A 92 -5.27 -6.10 8.77
C MET A 92 -4.54 -6.50 7.49
N ALA A 93 -5.15 -7.42 6.74
CA ALA A 93 -4.72 -7.84 5.42
C ALA A 93 -5.66 -7.25 4.36
N ILE A 94 -5.08 -6.61 3.36
CA ILE A 94 -5.82 -6.03 2.24
C ILE A 94 -5.39 -6.75 0.96
N ARG A 95 -6.37 -7.28 0.23
CA ARG A 95 -6.18 -7.83 -1.11
C ARG A 95 -6.31 -6.70 -2.12
N PHE A 96 -5.38 -6.63 -3.07
CA PHE A 96 -5.42 -5.68 -4.17
C PHE A 96 -6.38 -6.15 -5.26
N SER A 97 -7.10 -5.20 -5.85
CA SER A 97 -7.85 -5.39 -7.10
C SER A 97 -6.91 -5.24 -8.30
N GLU A 98 -7.38 -5.66 -9.47
CA GLU A 98 -6.63 -5.52 -10.72
C GLU A 98 -6.62 -4.07 -11.25
N ASP A 99 -7.49 -3.20 -10.74
CA ASP A 99 -7.51 -1.77 -11.04
C ASP A 99 -6.40 -1.04 -10.27
N TYR A 100 -5.25 -0.87 -10.91
CA TYR A 100 -4.14 -0.09 -10.39
C TYR A 100 -3.54 0.86 -11.42
N VAL A 101 -2.89 1.91 -10.91
CA VAL A 101 -2.12 2.88 -11.68
C VAL A 101 -0.77 3.04 -11.02
N ILE A 102 0.30 2.83 -11.78
CA ILE A 102 1.67 3.12 -11.36
C ILE A 102 2.10 4.38 -12.10
N ALA A 103 2.53 5.40 -11.35
CA ALA A 103 3.03 6.63 -11.93
C ALA A 103 4.33 7.06 -11.25
N PRO A 104 5.29 7.60 -12.00
CA PRO A 104 6.47 8.22 -11.41
C PRO A 104 6.07 9.39 -10.51
N MET A 105 6.80 9.57 -9.41
CA MET A 105 6.70 10.75 -8.58
C MET A 105 7.92 11.62 -8.83
N ALA A 106 7.71 12.81 -9.40
CA ALA A 106 8.77 13.80 -9.55
C ALA A 106 9.45 14.03 -8.20
N SER A 107 10.78 13.93 -8.16
CA SER A 107 11.55 14.33 -6.99
C SER A 107 11.32 15.82 -6.78
N ARG A 108 10.81 16.22 -5.61
CA ARG A 108 10.99 17.60 -5.17
C ARG A 108 12.49 17.76 -4.90
N THR A 109 13.24 18.19 -5.91
CA THR A 109 14.56 18.76 -5.69
C THR A 109 14.32 19.99 -4.82
N SER A 110 14.70 19.91 -3.55
CA SER A 110 14.78 21.11 -2.72
C SER A 110 15.88 21.95 -3.33
N MET A 111 15.50 22.98 -4.08
CA MET A 111 16.38 24.11 -4.34
C MET A 111 16.57 24.81 -3.00
N ASN A 112 17.60 24.40 -2.27
CA ASN A 112 18.22 25.26 -1.26
C ASN A 112 19.46 25.84 -1.94
N GLY A 113 19.33 27.08 -2.41
CA GLY A 113 20.46 27.96 -2.73
C GLY A 113 20.95 28.66 -1.48
#